data_AF-A0A7S3B7X1-F1
#
_entry.id   AF-A0A7S3B7X1-F1
#
_cell.length_a   1.000
_cell.length_b   1.000
_cell.length_c   1.000
_cell.angle_alpha   90.00
_cell.angle_beta   90.00
_cell.angle_gamma   90.00
#
_symmetry.space_group_name_H-M   'P 1'
#
loop_
_entity.id
_entity.type
_entity.pdbx_description
1 polymer ?
#
loop_
_entity_poly.entity_id
_entity_poly.type
_entity_poly.pdbx_seq_one_letter_code
_entity_poly.pdbx_strand_id
1 'polypeptide(L)'
;GEWSAPCVRAADPRGEECRGGDVLVENVTCVGGHGLAVGGVRHGTVSNVTFRNVSVAGAPGDTQGKFSPGGARLKAYPNGTGSVHSILYEDLAVDGVHTPLSLVGHYCPWPCRTPDGNHSVAFRNVTFRRVRGAGRRRTQGLFE
;
A
#
# COMPACT_ATOMS: atom_id res chain seq x y z
N GLY A 1 -4.35 13.55 21.71
CA GLY A 1 -5.02 12.29 22.03
C GLY A 1 -4.12 11.17 21.58
N GLU A 2 -3.69 10.32 22.51
CA GLU A 2 -2.98 9.08 22.17
C GLU A 2 -3.93 8.18 21.38
N TRP A 3 -3.58 7.89 20.13
CA TRP A 3 -4.20 6.81 19.38
C TRP A 3 -3.70 5.49 19.95
N SER A 4 -4.31 5.04 21.04
CA SER A 4 -4.09 3.71 21.59
C SER A 4 -4.79 2.67 20.72
N ALA A 5 -4.24 2.43 19.53
CA ALA A 5 -4.62 1.27 18.73
C ALA A 5 -4.14 0.01 19.48
N PRO A 6 -4.99 -1.04 19.62
CA PRO A 6 -4.65 -2.26 20.35
C PRO A 6 -3.33 -2.88 19.88
N CYS A 7 -3.03 -2.76 18.59
CA CYS A 7 -1.79 -3.27 17.99
C CYS A 7 -0.50 -2.60 18.48
N VAL A 8 -0.58 -1.46 19.18
CA VAL A 8 0.60 -0.76 19.73
C VAL A 8 0.92 -1.24 21.15
N ARG A 9 -0.07 -1.81 21.86
CA ARG A 9 0.11 -2.39 23.21
C ARG A 9 0.28 -3.91 23.20
N ALA A 10 -0.15 -4.58 22.14
CA ALA A 10 0.05 -6.01 21.93
C ALA A 10 1.55 -6.36 22.00
N ALA A 11 1.93 -7.24 22.92
CA ALA A 11 3.31 -7.68 23.07
C ALA A 11 3.82 -8.52 21.87
N ASP A 12 2.91 -9.02 21.03
CA ASP A 12 3.23 -9.80 19.83
C ASP A 12 2.57 -9.19 18.56
N PRO A 13 3.35 -8.74 17.55
CA PRO A 13 2.83 -8.32 16.24
C PRO A 13 2.04 -9.40 15.49
N ARG A 14 2.14 -10.66 15.94
CA ARG A 14 1.42 -11.82 15.39
C ARG A 14 0.13 -12.12 16.15
N GLY A 15 -0.15 -11.43 17.26
CA GLY A 15 -1.40 -11.55 18.01
C GLY A 15 -2.62 -11.26 17.13
N GLU A 16 -3.74 -11.91 17.39
CA GLU A 16 -4.97 -11.78 16.59
C GLU A 16 -5.50 -10.34 16.55
N GLU A 17 -5.33 -9.60 17.65
CA GLU A 17 -5.62 -8.17 17.78
C GLU A 17 -4.81 -7.26 16.84
N CYS A 18 -3.70 -7.76 16.28
CA CYS A 18 -2.82 -7.07 15.35
C CYS A 18 -3.04 -7.47 13.88
N ARG A 19 -4.10 -8.25 13.58
CA ARG A 19 -4.36 -8.76 12.23
C ARG A 19 -5.53 -8.03 11.59
N GLY A 20 -5.37 -7.66 10.34
CA GLY A 20 -6.44 -7.18 9.47
C GLY A 20 -6.38 -7.87 8.12
N GLY A 21 -7.51 -8.02 7.45
CA GLY A 21 -7.52 -8.79 6.21
C GLY A 21 -8.90 -9.22 5.75
N ASP A 22 -8.91 -10.17 4.83
CA ASP A 22 -10.11 -10.76 4.25
C ASP A 22 -11.00 -9.70 3.58
N VAL A 23 -10.35 -8.85 2.78
CA VAL A 23 -10.99 -7.71 2.11
C VAL A 23 -11.06 -7.96 0.61
N LEU A 24 -12.25 -7.81 0.03
CA LEU A 24 -12.48 -7.74 -1.41
C LEU A 24 -12.94 -6.32 -1.77
N VAL A 25 -12.20 -5.68 -2.68
CA VAL A 25 -12.58 -4.44 -3.33
C VAL A 25 -12.78 -4.74 -4.80
N GLU A 26 -14.01 -4.60 -5.31
CA GLU A 26 -14.31 -4.90 -6.71
C GLU A 26 -15.23 -3.89 -7.37
N ASN A 27 -15.10 -3.76 -8.70
CA ASN A 27 -15.94 -2.92 -9.54
C ASN A 27 -15.89 -1.43 -9.13
N VAL A 28 -14.70 -0.94 -8.78
CA VAL A 28 -14.47 0.44 -8.34
C VAL A 28 -13.76 1.24 -9.43
N THR A 29 -14.06 2.53 -9.51
CA THR A 29 -13.28 3.51 -10.29
C THR A 29 -12.78 4.62 -9.37
N CYS A 30 -11.47 4.87 -9.34
CA CYS A 30 -10.85 5.96 -8.60
C CYS A 30 -10.23 6.97 -9.56
N VAL A 31 -10.58 8.24 -9.44
CA VAL A 31 -10.06 9.32 -10.31
C VAL A 31 -9.44 10.41 -9.44
N GLY A 32 -8.20 10.81 -9.74
CA GLY A 32 -7.47 11.87 -9.03
C GLY A 32 -7.03 11.53 -7.59
N GLY A 33 -7.40 10.35 -7.08
CA GLY A 33 -7.06 9.90 -5.73
C GLY A 33 -5.63 9.37 -5.58
N HIS A 34 -5.31 8.80 -4.42
CA HIS A 34 -3.99 8.22 -4.12
C HIS A 34 -3.86 6.73 -4.46
N GLY A 35 -4.90 6.18 -5.10
CA GLY A 35 -4.93 4.82 -5.61
C GLY A 35 -5.31 3.77 -4.58
N LEU A 36 -4.92 2.53 -4.87
CA LEU A 36 -5.32 1.33 -4.13
C LEU A 36 -4.17 0.92 -3.20
N ALA A 37 -4.18 1.47 -1.99
CA ALA A 37 -3.08 1.30 -1.06
C ALA A 37 -3.39 0.30 0.07
N VAL A 38 -2.48 -0.63 0.30
CA VAL A 38 -2.40 -1.44 1.54
C VAL A 38 -1.27 -0.86 2.41
N GLY A 39 -1.61 -0.43 3.64
CA GLY A 39 -0.68 0.18 4.60
C GLY A 39 -0.99 1.67 4.93
N GLY A 40 -0.16 2.46 5.61
CA GLY A 40 1.23 2.26 6.03
C GLY A 40 1.37 1.38 7.27
N VAL A 41 1.79 0.14 7.07
CA VAL A 41 1.91 -0.82 8.18
C VAL A 41 3.16 -0.48 8.98
N ARG A 42 2.99 -0.24 10.29
CA ARG A 42 4.09 -0.08 11.24
C ARG A 42 4.22 -1.30 12.16
N HIS A 43 3.10 -1.85 12.58
CA HIS A 43 3.03 -3.04 13.42
C HIS A 43 1.83 -3.88 13.00
N GLY A 44 1.98 -5.20 13.00
CA GLY A 44 0.88 -6.13 12.75
C GLY A 44 0.90 -6.79 11.37
N THR A 45 -0.17 -7.53 11.08
CA THR A 45 -0.27 -8.33 9.87
C THR A 45 -1.47 -7.91 9.03
N VAL A 46 -1.26 -7.73 7.73
CA VAL A 46 -2.35 -7.55 6.75
C VAL A 46 -2.35 -8.71 5.77
N SER A 47 -3.46 -9.43 5.64
CA SER A 47 -3.52 -10.59 4.77
C SER A 47 -4.81 -10.73 3.96
N ASN A 48 -4.76 -11.49 2.86
CA ASN A 48 -5.92 -11.84 2.06
C ASN A 48 -6.73 -10.62 1.58
N VAL A 49 -6.06 -9.72 0.87
CA VAL A 49 -6.69 -8.52 0.29
C VAL A 49 -6.69 -8.64 -1.23
N THR A 50 -7.87 -8.54 -1.83
CA THR A 50 -8.06 -8.59 -3.28
C THR A 50 -8.66 -7.29 -3.79
N PHE A 51 -8.02 -6.70 -4.79
CA PHE A 51 -8.59 -5.67 -5.66
C PHE A 51 -8.87 -6.29 -7.02
N ARG A 52 -10.13 -6.31 -7.46
CA ARG A 52 -10.53 -6.98 -8.71
C ARG A 52 -11.40 -6.08 -9.58
N ASN A 53 -11.12 -6.01 -10.88
CA ASN A 53 -11.88 -5.20 -11.82
C ASN A 53 -12.00 -3.74 -11.37
N VAL A 54 -10.84 -3.09 -11.18
CA VAL A 54 -10.76 -1.72 -10.69
C VAL A 54 -10.05 -0.83 -11.71
N SER A 55 -10.58 0.37 -11.91
CA SER A 55 -9.95 1.39 -12.75
C SER A 55 -9.39 2.52 -11.88
N VAL A 56 -8.14 2.92 -12.14
CA VAL A 56 -7.49 4.05 -11.46
C VAL A 56 -6.99 5.05 -12.49
N ALA A 57 -7.35 6.32 -12.31
CA ALA A 57 -6.98 7.39 -13.22
C ALA A 57 -6.39 8.62 -12.50
N GLY A 58 -5.42 9.27 -13.14
CA GLY A 58 -4.98 10.62 -12.77
C GLY A 58 -6.06 11.66 -13.10
N ALA A 59 -5.92 12.86 -12.53
CA ALA A 59 -6.78 13.99 -12.87
C ALA A 59 -6.00 15.31 -12.81
N PRO A 60 -6.37 16.33 -13.60
CA PRO A 60 -5.81 17.67 -13.43
C PRO A 60 -5.96 18.14 -11.98
N GLY A 61 -4.87 18.66 -11.41
CA GLY A 61 -4.84 19.12 -10.02
C GLY A 61 -4.78 18.02 -8.96
N ASP A 62 -4.55 16.75 -9.35
CA ASP A 62 -4.34 15.69 -8.38
C ASP A 62 -3.09 15.91 -7.51
N THR A 63 -3.10 15.32 -6.32
CA THR A 63 -1.99 15.38 -5.36
C THR A 63 -1.09 14.13 -5.46
N GLN A 64 -1.04 13.52 -6.64
CA GLN A 64 -0.27 12.31 -6.86
C GLN A 64 1.23 12.64 -6.99
N GLY A 65 2.08 11.73 -6.52
CA GLY A 65 3.52 11.93 -6.45
C GLY A 65 4.27 10.67 -6.02
N LYS A 66 5.58 10.81 -5.74
CA LYS A 66 6.46 9.70 -5.31
C LYS A 66 5.89 8.91 -4.12
N PHE A 67 5.21 9.59 -3.18
CA PHE A 67 4.62 8.97 -1.98
C PHE A 67 3.10 8.82 -2.05
N SER A 68 2.47 9.20 -3.16
CA SER A 68 1.03 9.16 -3.45
C SER A 68 0.82 8.76 -4.92
N PRO A 69 1.13 7.51 -5.31
CA PRO A 69 1.32 7.15 -6.71
C PRO A 69 0.04 7.16 -7.55
N GLY A 70 -1.15 7.09 -6.95
CA GLY A 70 -2.42 7.04 -7.68
C GLY A 70 -2.78 5.66 -8.24
N GLY A 71 -1.81 4.77 -8.42
CA GLY A 71 -2.01 3.38 -8.83
C GLY A 71 -2.14 2.39 -7.66
N ALA A 72 -1.77 1.12 -7.88
CA ALA A 72 -1.70 0.12 -6.82
C ALA A 72 -0.46 0.29 -5.96
N ARG A 73 -0.60 0.12 -4.63
CA ARG A 73 0.48 0.42 -3.69
C ARG A 73 0.48 -0.45 -2.45
N LEU A 74 1.65 -0.92 -2.04
CA LEU A 74 1.90 -1.38 -0.67
C LEU A 74 2.90 -0.42 0.00
N LYS A 75 2.63 -0.07 1.25
CA LYS A 75 3.50 0.78 2.07
C LYS A 75 3.67 0.25 3.49
N ALA A 76 4.91 0.22 3.96
CA ALA A 76 5.25 -0.06 5.34
C ALA A 76 6.22 1.01 5.85
N TYR A 77 6.25 1.23 7.17
CA TYR A 77 7.20 2.16 7.78
C TYR A 77 8.55 1.46 8.04
N PRO A 78 9.67 2.22 8.02
CA PRO A 78 10.94 1.74 8.55
C PRO A 78 10.80 1.26 10.00
N ASN A 79 11.60 0.26 10.36
CA ASN A 79 11.57 -0.44 11.65
C ASN A 79 10.19 -1.05 11.98
N GLY A 80 9.38 -1.32 10.95
CA GLY A 80 8.09 -1.95 11.11
C GLY A 80 8.21 -3.45 11.31
N THR A 81 7.31 -4.04 12.10
CA THR A 81 7.32 -5.48 12.40
C THR A 81 5.97 -6.13 12.07
N GLY A 82 6.02 -7.35 11.53
CA GLY A 82 4.85 -8.10 11.09
C GLY A 82 4.95 -8.46 9.62
N SER A 83 3.81 -8.60 8.93
CA SER A 83 3.82 -8.98 7.52
C SER A 83 2.62 -8.45 6.73
N VAL A 84 2.80 -8.20 5.43
CA VAL A 84 1.70 -8.02 4.48
C VAL A 84 1.79 -9.15 3.47
N HIS A 85 0.75 -9.98 3.37
CA HIS A 85 0.82 -11.13 2.47
C HIS A 85 -0.49 -11.53 1.81
N SER A 86 -0.39 -12.30 0.72
CA SER A 86 -1.57 -12.79 -0.02
C SER A 86 -2.42 -11.61 -0.50
N ILE A 87 -1.75 -10.70 -1.21
CA ILE A 87 -2.36 -9.51 -1.79
C ILE A 87 -2.50 -9.73 -3.29
N LEU A 88 -3.70 -9.53 -3.83
CA LEU A 88 -4.01 -9.69 -5.24
C LEU A 88 -4.52 -8.37 -5.81
N TYR A 89 -3.85 -7.87 -6.84
CA TYR A 89 -4.39 -6.87 -7.75
C TYR A 89 -4.67 -7.55 -9.09
N GLU A 90 -5.96 -7.66 -9.44
CA GLU A 90 -6.44 -8.36 -10.62
C GLU A 90 -7.33 -7.46 -11.49
N ASP A 91 -7.17 -7.54 -12.81
CA ASP A 91 -7.99 -6.79 -13.77
C ASP A 91 -7.97 -5.28 -13.49
N LEU A 92 -6.76 -4.74 -13.38
CA LEU A 92 -6.54 -3.33 -13.07
C LEU A 92 -6.33 -2.52 -14.35
N ALA A 93 -7.17 -1.52 -14.57
CA ALA A 93 -6.95 -0.52 -15.63
C ALA A 93 -6.34 0.74 -15.04
N VAL A 94 -5.20 1.17 -15.58
CA VAL A 94 -4.45 2.33 -15.08
C VAL A 94 -4.33 3.38 -16.18
N ASP A 95 -4.70 4.62 -15.88
CA ASP A 95 -4.62 5.72 -16.84
C ASP A 95 -4.10 7.03 -16.23
N GLY A 96 -2.93 7.50 -16.65
CA GLY A 96 -2.44 8.83 -16.28
C GLY A 96 -2.14 9.05 -14.79
N VAL A 97 -2.20 8.01 -13.94
CA VAL A 97 -1.76 8.11 -12.54
C VAL A 97 -0.26 8.43 -12.46
N HIS A 98 0.24 8.93 -11.32
CA HIS A 98 1.66 9.25 -11.19
C HIS A 98 2.55 8.01 -11.36
N THR A 99 2.31 6.95 -10.58
CA THR A 99 3.03 5.67 -10.67
C THR A 99 2.03 4.51 -10.65
N PRO A 100 2.01 3.62 -11.67
CA PRO A 100 1.02 2.54 -11.76
C PRO A 100 1.06 1.54 -10.61
N LEU A 101 2.26 1.11 -10.23
CA LEU A 101 2.49 0.11 -9.19
C LEU A 101 3.63 0.59 -8.28
N SER A 102 3.46 0.50 -6.96
CA SER A 102 4.48 0.93 -5.99
C SER A 102 4.57 0.00 -4.77
N LEU A 103 5.77 -0.49 -4.47
CA LEU A 103 6.06 -1.22 -3.23
C LEU A 103 7.09 -0.42 -2.44
N VAL A 104 6.73 0.02 -1.23
CA VAL A 104 7.59 0.89 -0.40
C VAL A 104 7.72 0.31 1.00
N GLY A 105 8.89 -0.20 1.36
CA GLY A 105 9.20 -0.66 2.72
C GLY A 105 9.53 0.49 3.67
N HIS A 106 10.02 1.61 3.14
CA HIS A 106 10.48 2.77 3.91
C HIS A 106 9.58 3.97 3.65
N TYR A 107 8.29 3.81 3.97
CA TYR A 107 7.30 4.85 3.75
C TYR A 107 7.51 6.01 4.73
N CYS A 108 7.79 7.19 4.18
CA CYS A 108 7.87 8.41 4.95
C CYS A 108 7.00 9.51 4.30
N PRO A 109 5.78 9.75 4.80
CA PRO A 109 4.95 10.85 4.30
C PRO A 109 5.57 12.20 4.65
N TRP A 110 5.37 13.21 3.80
CA TRP A 110 5.86 14.56 4.07
C TRP A 110 5.02 15.28 5.14
N PRO A 111 5.62 16.02 6.10
CA PRO A 111 7.06 16.09 6.34
C PRO A 111 7.58 14.77 6.93
N CYS A 112 8.70 14.28 6.39
CA CYS A 112 9.27 13.02 6.83
C CYS A 112 9.81 13.15 8.25
N ARG A 113 9.16 12.49 9.21
CA ARG A 113 9.54 12.49 10.63
C ARG A 113 9.80 11.09 11.19
N THR A 114 9.66 10.05 10.36
CA THR A 114 9.95 8.69 10.80
C THR A 114 11.46 8.45 10.65
N PRO A 115 12.19 8.13 11.73
CA PRO A 115 13.58 7.72 11.62
C PRO A 115 13.71 6.52 10.69
N ASP A 116 14.76 6.51 9.90
CA ASP A 116 15.06 5.40 9.02
C ASP A 116 15.45 4.13 9.82
N GLY A 117 15.50 2.99 9.14
CA GLY A 117 15.76 1.68 9.75
C GLY A 117 16.57 0.77 8.84
N ASN A 118 16.86 -0.44 9.30
CA ASN A 118 17.48 -1.49 8.47
C ASN A 118 16.53 -2.66 8.18
N HIS A 119 15.26 -2.51 8.55
CA HIS A 119 14.21 -3.50 8.32
C HIS A 119 12.85 -2.83 8.18
N SER A 120 11.92 -3.56 7.59
CA SER A 120 10.52 -3.18 7.43
C SER A 120 9.62 -4.42 7.53
N VAL A 121 8.32 -4.19 7.50
CA VAL A 121 7.30 -5.23 7.41
C VAL A 121 7.53 -6.06 6.15
N ALA A 122 7.52 -7.39 6.29
CA ALA A 122 7.77 -8.28 5.15
C ALA A 122 6.58 -8.30 4.18
N PHE A 123 6.81 -8.02 2.90
CA PHE A 123 5.83 -8.24 1.84
C PHE A 123 6.03 -9.64 1.23
N ARG A 124 4.99 -10.48 1.22
CA ARG A 124 5.06 -11.86 0.71
C ARG A 124 3.83 -12.21 -0.14
N ASN A 125 3.99 -13.00 -1.19
CA ASN A 125 2.85 -13.43 -2.02
C ASN A 125 1.97 -12.23 -2.48
N VAL A 126 2.59 -11.26 -3.15
CA VAL A 126 1.91 -10.11 -3.75
C VAL A 126 1.82 -10.36 -5.25
N THR A 127 0.61 -10.43 -5.78
CA THR A 127 0.34 -10.78 -7.17
C THR A 127 -0.30 -9.62 -7.90
N PHE A 128 0.26 -9.27 -9.06
CA PHE A 128 -0.34 -8.36 -10.03
C PHE A 128 -0.73 -9.18 -11.27
N ARG A 129 -2.02 -9.28 -11.58
CA ARG A 129 -2.55 -10.08 -12.68
C ARG A 129 -3.42 -9.21 -13.59
N ARG A 130 -3.13 -9.23 -14.89
CA ARG A 130 -3.89 -8.46 -15.91
C ARG A 130 -4.00 -6.97 -15.55
N VAL A 131 -2.88 -6.37 -15.13
CA VAL A 131 -2.75 -4.92 -14.98
C VAL A 131 -2.40 -4.32 -16.34
N ARG A 132 -3.18 -3.35 -16.81
CA ARG A 132 -3.05 -2.73 -18.14
C ARG A 132 -3.11 -1.22 -18.08
N GLY A 133 -2.53 -0.57 -19.09
CA GLY A 133 -2.45 0.88 -19.21
C GLY A 133 -1.11 1.45 -18.71
N ALA A 134 -1.06 2.76 -18.46
CA ALA A 134 0.20 3.46 -18.18
C ALA A 134 0.00 4.61 -17.19
N GLY A 135 1.06 4.91 -16.44
CA GLY A 135 1.15 6.10 -15.60
C GLY A 135 2.18 7.08 -16.14
N ARG A 136 2.25 8.26 -15.53
CA ARG A 136 3.19 9.34 -15.86
C ARG A 136 4.64 8.96 -15.57
N ARG A 137 4.87 8.03 -14.63
CA ARG A 137 6.17 7.44 -14.28
C ARG A 137 6.12 5.92 -14.37
N ARG A 138 7.29 5.29 -14.46
CA ARG A 138 7.43 3.84 -14.41
C ARG A 138 7.11 3.30 -13.01
N THR A 139 6.68 2.04 -12.95
CA THR A 139 6.57 1.26 -11.71
C THR A 139 7.84 1.40 -10.86
N GLN A 140 7.66 1.50 -9.54
CA GLN A 140 8.75 1.76 -8.61
C GLN A 140 8.73 0.79 -7.42
N GLY A 141 9.89 0.21 -7.11
CA GLY A 141 10.16 -0.45 -5.83
C GLY A 141 11.14 0.39 -5.02
N LEU A 142 10.83 0.61 -3.74
CA LEU A 142 11.72 1.23 -2.76
C LEU A 142 11.83 0.30 -1.56
N PHE A 143 12.93 -0.44 -1.53
CA PHE A 143 13.30 -1.37 -0.48
C PHE A 143 14.64 -0.88 0.07
N GLU A 144 14.71 -0.62 1.36
CA GLU A 144 15.96 -0.33 2.09
C GLU A 144 16.11 -1.38 3.19
#